data_AF-A0A6G6PGX9-F1
#
_entry.id   AF-A0A6G6PGX9-F1
#
_cell.length_a   1.000
_cell.length_b   1.000
_cell.length_c   1.000
_cell.angle_alpha   90.00
_cell.angle_beta   90.00
_cell.angle_gamma   90.00
#
_symmetry.space_group_name_H-M   'P 1'
#
loop_
_entity.id
_entity.type
_entity.pdbx_description
1 polymer ?
#
loop_
_entity_poly.entity_id
_entity_poly.type
_entity_poly.pdbx_seq_one_letter_code
_entity_poly.pdbx_strand_id
1 'polypeptide(L)'
;MSIKPELVERDELGYWAHSQIPVSEDGEYLKQWFDNNCLEICNVYMDGDIDESHPTFKRYFIDGDCDISGWVPSKPQGDGWFIGGIFESEDGPACSWLRPDVAKLKAKFLRAHKEAEKAAFEYFCACDVGDERIQASEVYERIRTATRIGG
;
A
#
# COMPACT_ATOMS: atom_id res chain seq x y z
N MET A 1 7.49 1.47 7.21
CA MET A 1 7.74 0.20 6.49
C MET A 1 6.94 0.21 5.20
N SER A 2 7.38 -0.51 4.19
CA SER A 2 6.61 -0.70 2.95
C SER A 2 6.28 -2.19 2.88
N ILE A 3 5.00 -2.51 2.77
CA ILE A 3 4.51 -3.87 2.55
C ILE A 3 5.13 -4.43 1.27
N LYS A 4 5.46 -5.72 1.27
CA LYS A 4 6.06 -6.41 0.13
C LYS A 4 5.18 -7.59 -0.26
N PRO A 5 5.16 -7.99 -1.55
CA PRO A 5 4.43 -9.17 -1.97
C PRO A 5 4.79 -10.40 -1.14
N GLU A 6 3.78 -11.17 -0.77
CA GLU A 6 3.88 -12.44 -0.06
C GLU A 6 3.38 -13.57 -0.97
N LEU A 7 3.82 -14.81 -0.70
CA LEU A 7 3.27 -15.98 -1.38
C LEU A 7 1.80 -16.15 -0.97
N VAL A 8 0.92 -16.28 -1.95
CA VAL A 8 -0.53 -16.43 -1.72
C VAL A 8 -0.83 -17.92 -1.50
N GLU A 9 -0.92 -18.32 -0.23
CA GLU A 9 -1.25 -19.68 0.20
C GLU A 9 -2.70 -19.73 0.68
N ARG A 10 -3.64 -19.97 -0.24
CA ARG A 10 -5.07 -19.98 0.09
C ARG A 10 -5.44 -21.13 1.01
N ASP A 11 -6.44 -20.90 1.86
CA ASP A 11 -7.07 -21.93 2.67
C ASP A 11 -7.92 -22.89 1.83
N GLU A 12 -8.53 -23.88 2.49
CA GLU A 12 -9.36 -24.91 1.84
C GLU A 12 -10.58 -24.34 1.11
N LEU A 13 -11.04 -23.15 1.49
CA LEU A 13 -12.18 -22.47 0.87
C LEU A 13 -11.74 -21.43 -0.18
N GLY A 14 -10.43 -21.23 -0.37
CA GLY A 14 -9.88 -20.32 -1.37
C GLY A 14 -9.64 -18.88 -0.89
N TYR A 15 -9.76 -18.62 0.42
CA TYR A 15 -9.48 -17.31 1.01
C TYR A 15 -8.03 -17.19 1.44
N TRP A 16 -7.55 -15.95 1.57
CA TRP A 16 -6.20 -15.65 2.03
C TRP A 16 -6.08 -14.20 2.46
N ALA A 17 -5.24 -13.90 3.44
CA ALA A 17 -4.95 -12.54 3.85
C ALA A 17 -3.44 -12.33 3.99
N HIS A 18 -2.97 -11.18 3.51
CA HIS A 18 -1.56 -10.82 3.64
C HIS A 18 -1.18 -10.58 5.11
N SER A 19 -0.07 -11.18 5.57
CA SER A 19 0.33 -11.21 6.99
C SER A 19 0.55 -9.84 7.64
N GLN A 20 0.98 -8.86 6.86
CA GLN A 20 1.22 -7.48 7.32
C GLN A 20 -0.01 -6.58 7.33
N ILE A 21 -1.13 -7.00 6.71
CA ILE A 21 -2.36 -6.21 6.72
C ILE A 21 -3.09 -6.49 8.03
N PRO A 22 -3.45 -5.46 8.81
CA PRO A 22 -4.15 -5.66 10.06
C PRO A 22 -5.54 -6.27 9.81
N VAL A 23 -5.93 -7.22 10.64
CA VAL A 23 -7.29 -7.77 10.64
C VAL A 23 -8.19 -6.80 11.39
N SER A 24 -9.17 -6.22 10.70
CA SER A 24 -10.11 -5.25 11.28
C SER A 24 -11.40 -5.22 10.47
N GLU A 25 -12.54 -5.15 11.15
CA GLU A 25 -13.84 -4.87 10.55
C GLU A 25 -14.08 -3.36 10.38
N ASP A 26 -13.27 -2.51 11.03
CA ASP A 26 -13.30 -1.06 10.84
C ASP A 26 -12.65 -0.70 9.49
N GLY A 27 -13.48 -0.46 8.49
CA GLY A 27 -13.06 -0.07 7.14
C GLY A 27 -12.32 1.27 7.07
N GLU A 28 -12.61 2.22 7.97
CA GLU A 28 -11.90 3.50 8.00
C GLU A 28 -10.48 3.32 8.55
N TYR A 29 -10.32 2.47 9.58
CA TYR A 29 -9.00 2.07 10.07
C TYR A 29 -8.16 1.42 8.97
N LEU A 30 -8.72 0.47 8.22
CA LEU A 30 -8.02 -0.20 7.11
C LEU A 30 -7.63 0.80 6.01
N LYS A 31 -8.56 1.66 5.60
CA LYS A 31 -8.31 2.71 4.61
C LYS A 31 -7.16 3.62 5.02
N GLN A 32 -7.16 4.07 6.28
CA GLN A 32 -6.09 4.88 6.83
C GLN A 32 -4.76 4.12 6.87
N TRP A 33 -4.78 2.83 7.17
CA TRP A 33 -3.58 1.99 7.12
C TRP A 33 -3.01 1.92 5.70
N PHE A 34 -3.83 1.70 4.67
CA PHE A 34 -3.37 1.67 3.28
C PHE A 34 -2.79 3.02 2.83
N ASP A 35 -3.43 4.14 3.21
CA ASP A 35 -2.94 5.48 2.90
C ASP A 35 -1.60 5.78 3.58
N ASN A 36 -1.45 5.42 4.86
CA ASN A 36 -0.21 5.58 5.61
C ASN A 36 0.96 4.79 5.01
N ASN A 37 0.65 3.64 4.41
CA ASN A 37 1.60 2.79 3.68
C ASN A 37 1.79 3.21 2.21
N CYS A 38 1.11 4.27 1.74
CA CYS A 38 1.19 4.80 0.38
C CYS A 38 0.85 3.73 -0.67
N LEU A 39 -0.28 3.06 -0.48
CA LEU A 39 -0.75 2.00 -1.37
C LEU A 39 -1.90 2.50 -2.25
N GLU A 40 -1.92 1.95 -3.46
CA GLU A 40 -3.09 1.93 -4.34
C GLU A 40 -3.77 0.58 -4.18
N ILE A 41 -5.11 0.59 -4.15
CA ILE A 41 -5.95 -0.59 -3.97
C ILE A 41 -6.88 -0.69 -5.16
N CYS A 42 -7.01 -1.89 -5.72
CA CYS A 42 -8.02 -2.21 -6.71
C CYS A 42 -8.74 -3.49 -6.28
N ASN A 43 -10.05 -3.41 -6.08
CA ASN A 43 -10.86 -4.57 -5.72
C ASN A 43 -11.43 -5.22 -6.99
N VAL A 44 -11.36 -6.53 -7.03
CA VAL A 44 -12.00 -7.37 -8.04
C VAL A 44 -13.01 -8.25 -7.31
N TYR A 45 -14.28 -8.13 -7.68
CA TYR A 45 -15.38 -8.92 -7.11
C TYR A 45 -15.66 -10.10 -8.02
N MET A 46 -15.92 -11.28 -7.42
CA MET A 46 -16.11 -12.51 -8.18
C MET A 46 -17.23 -12.40 -9.21
N ASP A 47 -18.36 -11.77 -8.85
CA ASP A 47 -19.55 -11.62 -9.69
C ASP A 47 -19.33 -10.77 -10.96
N GLY A 48 -18.34 -9.86 -10.91
CA GLY A 48 -17.90 -9.08 -12.06
C GLY A 48 -16.69 -9.66 -12.80
N ASP A 49 -16.02 -10.67 -12.23
CA ASP A 49 -14.78 -11.24 -12.75
C ASP A 49 -14.99 -12.57 -13.48
N ILE A 50 -15.97 -13.38 -13.03
CA ILE A 50 -16.40 -14.62 -13.68
C ILE A 50 -17.90 -14.61 -13.91
N ASP A 51 -18.35 -15.27 -14.97
CA ASP A 51 -19.78 -15.32 -15.33
C ASP A 51 -20.52 -16.52 -14.70
N GLU A 52 -21.84 -16.52 -14.84
CA GLU A 52 -22.74 -17.59 -14.36
C GLU A 52 -22.44 -18.98 -14.93
N SER A 53 -21.70 -19.08 -16.03
CA SER A 53 -21.30 -20.38 -16.60
C SER A 53 -20.15 -21.02 -15.83
N HIS A 54 -19.37 -20.22 -15.08
CA HIS A 54 -18.24 -20.69 -14.29
C HIS A 54 -18.70 -21.59 -13.12
N PRO A 55 -18.11 -22.77 -12.90
CA PRO A 55 -18.53 -23.69 -11.83
C PRO A 55 -18.51 -23.05 -10.43
N THR A 56 -17.49 -22.27 -10.11
CA THR A 56 -17.39 -21.56 -8.82
C THR A 56 -18.50 -20.54 -8.63
N PHE A 57 -18.91 -19.83 -9.69
CA PHE A 57 -20.03 -18.89 -9.61
C PHE A 57 -21.30 -19.61 -9.18
N LYS A 58 -21.63 -20.74 -9.83
CA LYS A 58 -22.83 -21.53 -9.49
C LYS A 58 -22.77 -22.07 -8.07
N ARG A 59 -21.63 -22.66 -7.68
CA ARG A 59 -21.43 -23.18 -6.32
C ARG A 59 -21.71 -22.10 -5.28
N TYR A 60 -21.16 -20.91 -5.47
CA TYR A 60 -21.30 -19.82 -4.52
C TYR A 60 -22.70 -19.17 -4.56
N PHE A 61 -23.10 -18.61 -5.71
CA PHE A 61 -24.31 -17.78 -5.80
C PHE A 61 -25.62 -18.57 -5.93
N ILE A 62 -25.58 -19.83 -6.38
CA ILE A 62 -26.79 -20.64 -6.61
C ILE A 62 -26.91 -21.75 -5.55
N ASP A 63 -25.83 -22.49 -5.31
CA ASP A 63 -25.86 -23.64 -4.39
C ASP A 63 -25.59 -23.23 -2.93
N GLY A 64 -25.09 -22.02 -2.69
CA GLY A 64 -24.82 -21.47 -1.35
C GLY A 64 -23.56 -22.03 -0.69
N ASP A 65 -22.59 -22.51 -1.47
CA ASP A 65 -21.31 -23.03 -1.00
C ASP A 65 -20.26 -21.92 -0.90
N CYS A 66 -19.61 -21.77 0.26
CA CYS A 66 -18.60 -20.74 0.49
C CYS A 66 -17.22 -21.03 -0.15
N ASP A 67 -17.04 -22.19 -0.80
CA ASP A 67 -15.79 -22.56 -1.47
C ASP A 67 -15.60 -21.78 -2.79
N ILE A 68 -14.65 -20.85 -2.75
CA ILE A 68 -14.21 -20.01 -3.85
C ILE A 68 -12.86 -20.46 -4.45
N SER A 69 -12.33 -21.61 -4.06
CA SER A 69 -10.99 -22.09 -4.45
C SER A 69 -10.79 -22.20 -5.96
N GLY A 70 -11.86 -22.43 -6.71
CA GLY A 70 -11.84 -22.48 -8.18
C GLY A 70 -11.75 -21.11 -8.87
N TRP A 71 -11.93 -20.00 -8.15
CA TRP A 71 -11.83 -18.65 -8.71
C TRP A 71 -10.39 -18.12 -8.66
N VAL A 72 -9.87 -17.67 -9.79
CA VAL A 72 -8.59 -16.97 -9.89
C VAL A 72 -8.87 -15.51 -10.23
N PRO A 73 -8.74 -14.57 -9.26
CA PRO A 73 -9.01 -13.16 -9.49
C PRO A 73 -8.18 -12.59 -10.64
N SER A 74 -8.82 -11.86 -11.56
CA SER A 74 -8.11 -11.18 -12.64
C SER A 74 -7.16 -10.11 -12.10
N LYS A 75 -5.95 -10.04 -12.66
CA LYS A 75 -4.99 -8.98 -12.32
C LYS A 75 -5.43 -7.65 -12.95
N PRO A 76 -5.49 -6.54 -12.18
CA PRO A 76 -5.80 -5.23 -12.72
C PRO A 76 -4.78 -4.74 -13.75
N GLN A 77 -5.17 -3.74 -14.55
CA GLN A 77 -4.29 -3.13 -15.54
C GLN A 77 -3.09 -2.43 -14.88
N GLY A 78 -1.91 -2.58 -15.50
CA GLY A 78 -0.66 -1.98 -15.05
C GLY A 78 0.23 -2.95 -14.28
N ASP A 79 1.42 -2.47 -13.92
CA ASP A 79 2.46 -3.28 -13.28
C ASP A 79 2.50 -3.07 -11.76
N GLY A 80 3.19 -3.97 -11.07
CA GLY A 80 3.46 -3.88 -9.64
C GLY A 80 2.34 -4.35 -8.71
N TRP A 81 1.23 -4.85 -9.26
CA TRP A 81 0.12 -5.41 -8.49
C TRP A 81 0.51 -6.74 -7.82
N PHE A 82 0.15 -6.89 -6.55
CA PHE A 82 0.20 -8.13 -5.78
C PHE A 82 -1.11 -8.28 -4.99
N ILE A 83 -1.45 -9.50 -4.57
CA ILE A 83 -2.67 -9.75 -3.80
C ILE A 83 -2.44 -9.30 -2.35
N GLY A 84 -3.35 -8.47 -1.84
CA GLY A 84 -3.41 -8.10 -0.42
C GLY A 84 -4.36 -9.00 0.38
N GLY A 85 -5.39 -9.54 -0.28
CA GLY A 85 -6.29 -10.50 0.35
C GLY A 85 -7.37 -10.96 -0.61
N ILE A 86 -7.90 -12.13 -0.32
CA ILE A 86 -9.08 -12.74 -0.91
C ILE A 86 -9.99 -13.08 0.27
N PHE A 87 -11.14 -12.41 0.33
CA PHE A 87 -11.99 -12.40 1.51
C PHE A 87 -13.46 -12.33 1.12
N GLU A 88 -14.32 -12.68 2.07
CA GLU A 88 -15.75 -12.45 1.98
C GLU A 88 -16.06 -10.97 2.26
N SER A 89 -16.86 -10.33 1.41
CA SER A 89 -17.30 -8.94 1.58
C SER A 89 -18.82 -8.86 1.66
N GLU A 90 -19.37 -7.67 1.88
CA GLU A 90 -20.83 -7.48 1.92
C GLU A 90 -21.50 -7.82 0.56
N ASP A 91 -20.75 -7.65 -0.53
CA ASP A 91 -21.21 -7.91 -1.91
C ASP A 91 -20.76 -9.29 -2.43
N GLY A 92 -20.29 -10.18 -1.53
CA GLY A 92 -19.74 -11.48 -1.89
C GLY A 92 -18.21 -11.50 -1.98
N PRO A 93 -17.62 -12.54 -2.59
CA PRO A 93 -16.18 -12.75 -2.55
C PRO A 93 -15.42 -11.68 -3.33
N ALA A 94 -14.40 -11.12 -2.70
CA ALA A 94 -13.59 -10.05 -3.25
C ALA A 94 -12.10 -10.36 -3.13
N CYS A 95 -11.32 -9.84 -4.07
CA CYS A 95 -9.87 -9.84 -4.04
C CYS A 95 -9.36 -8.40 -4.11
N SER A 96 -8.63 -7.97 -3.07
CA SER A 96 -7.91 -6.70 -3.09
C SER A 96 -6.52 -6.90 -3.69
N TRP A 97 -6.28 -6.23 -4.82
CA TRP A 97 -4.95 -6.04 -5.38
C TRP A 97 -4.34 -4.75 -4.86
N LEU A 98 -3.05 -4.81 -4.53
CA LEU A 98 -2.29 -3.71 -3.98
C LEU A 98 -1.06 -3.42 -4.83
N ARG A 99 -0.67 -2.15 -4.92
CA ARG A 99 0.65 -1.74 -5.42
C ARG A 99 1.13 -0.46 -4.73
N PRO A 100 2.44 -0.16 -4.74
CA PRO A 100 2.94 1.11 -4.26
C PRO A 100 2.42 2.29 -5.09
N ASP A 101 1.86 3.30 -4.43
CA ASP A 101 1.49 4.56 -5.05
C ASP A 101 2.73 5.47 -5.09
N VAL A 102 3.37 5.51 -6.25
CA VAL A 102 4.59 6.31 -6.48
C VAL A 102 4.34 7.80 -6.29
N ALA A 103 3.14 8.30 -6.59
CA ALA A 103 2.81 9.70 -6.40
C ALA A 103 2.70 10.05 -4.90
N LYS A 104 2.01 9.21 -4.12
CA LYS A 104 1.96 9.36 -2.64
C LYS A 104 3.35 9.22 -2.02
N LEU A 105 4.15 8.26 -2.48
CA LEU A 105 5.54 8.11 -2.02
C LEU A 105 6.39 9.34 -2.31
N LYS A 106 6.29 9.91 -3.52
CA LYS A 106 6.97 11.15 -3.88
C LYS A 106 6.51 12.32 -3.01
N ALA A 107 5.20 12.46 -2.78
CA ALA A 107 4.67 13.52 -1.92
C ALA A 107 5.17 13.38 -0.48
N LYS A 108 5.17 12.16 0.07
CA LYS A 108 5.70 11.84 1.41
C LYS A 108 7.20 12.16 1.50
N PHE A 109 7.98 11.79 0.50
CA PHE A 109 9.40 12.12 0.41
C PHE A 109 9.63 13.64 0.42
N LEU A 110 8.94 14.38 -0.44
CA LEU A 110 9.11 15.83 -0.53
C LEU A 110 8.70 16.55 0.77
N ARG A 111 7.64 16.09 1.45
CA ARG A 111 7.26 16.61 2.76
C ARG A 111 8.36 16.37 3.80
N ALA A 112 8.84 15.15 3.91
CA ALA A 112 9.91 14.78 4.84
C ALA A 112 11.20 15.57 4.57
N HIS A 113 11.56 15.77 3.30
CA HIS A 113 12.69 16.60 2.91
C HIS A 113 12.54 18.04 3.39
N LYS A 114 11.34 18.64 3.23
CA LYS A 114 11.05 20.01 3.66
C LYS A 114 11.09 20.17 5.19
N GLU A 115 10.60 19.18 5.91
CA GLU A 115 10.67 19.12 7.38
C GLU A 115 12.13 18.99 7.85
N ALA A 116 12.92 18.13 7.21
CA ALA A 116 14.34 17.98 7.50
C ALA A 116 15.14 19.26 7.20
N GLU A 117 14.85 19.94 6.09
CA GLU A 117 15.47 21.23 5.74
C GLU A 117 15.20 22.27 6.84
N LYS A 118 13.94 22.40 7.28
CA LYS A 118 13.56 23.33 8.34
C LYS A 118 14.26 23.00 9.66
N ALA A 119 14.26 21.74 10.07
CA ALA A 119 14.92 21.32 11.31
C ALA A 119 16.44 21.53 11.26
N ALA A 120 17.09 21.25 10.13
CA ALA A 120 18.52 21.49 9.95
C ALA A 120 18.87 22.98 10.00
N PHE A 121 18.01 23.85 9.45
CA PHE A 121 18.18 25.30 9.55
C PHE A 121 18.03 25.80 11.00
N GLU A 122 16.99 25.34 11.71
CA GLU A 122 16.79 25.69 13.13
C GLU A 122 17.98 25.25 14.00
N TYR A 123 18.50 24.05 13.78
CA TYR A 123 19.72 23.56 14.43
C TYR A 123 20.93 24.46 14.14
N PHE A 124 21.21 24.74 12.86
CA PHE A 124 22.29 25.64 12.46
C PHE A 124 22.19 27.03 13.09
N CYS A 125 20.98 27.59 13.16
CA CYS A 125 20.72 28.89 13.80
C CYS A 125 20.93 28.88 15.31
N ALA A 126 20.76 27.74 15.98
CA ALA A 126 20.92 27.60 17.42
C ALA A 126 22.38 27.37 17.86
N CYS A 127 23.26 26.91 16.95
CA CYS A 127 24.67 26.70 17.26
C CYS A 127 25.42 28.03 17.47
N ASP A 128 26.24 28.10 18.52
CA ASP A 128 27.19 29.19 18.74
C ASP A 128 28.30 29.21 17.67
N VAL A 129 29.02 30.32 17.55
CA VAL A 129 30.14 30.43 16.62
C VAL A 129 31.24 29.44 17.03
N GLY A 130 31.49 28.45 16.17
CA GLY A 130 32.48 27.41 16.37
C GLY A 130 32.33 26.28 15.35
N ASP A 131 33.09 25.20 15.55
CA ASP A 131 33.15 24.06 14.62
C ASP A 131 31.79 23.39 14.40
N GLU A 132 30.96 23.30 15.44
CA GLU A 132 29.63 22.70 15.37
C GLU A 132 28.72 23.47 14.39
N ARG A 133 28.78 24.80 14.40
CA ARG A 133 27.99 25.64 13.49
C ARG A 133 28.44 25.48 12.04
N ILE A 134 29.75 25.28 11.79
CA ILE A 134 30.29 24.99 10.46
C ILE A 134 29.70 23.66 9.97
N GLN A 135 29.78 22.61 10.79
CA GLN A 135 29.20 21.30 10.45
C GLN A 135 27.69 21.37 10.23
N ALA A 136 26.95 22.09 11.09
CA ALA A 136 25.51 22.28 10.96
C ALA A 136 25.15 22.98 9.64
N SER A 137 25.94 23.99 9.23
CA SER A 137 25.75 24.69 7.95
C SER A 137 25.96 23.78 6.74
N GLU A 138 26.97 22.90 6.78
CA GLU A 138 27.22 21.93 5.73
C GLU A 138 26.07 20.92 5.61
N VAL A 139 25.57 20.43 6.75
CA VAL A 139 24.41 19.52 6.79
C VAL A 139 23.17 20.20 6.21
N TYR A 140 22.89 21.43 6.62
CA TYR A 140 21.78 22.21 6.08
C TYR A 140 21.88 22.38 4.56
N GLU A 141 23.03 22.80 4.02
CA GLU A 141 23.18 23.00 2.58
C GLU A 141 23.07 21.68 1.79
N ARG A 142 23.61 20.57 2.33
CA ARG A 142 23.44 19.24 1.72
C ARG A 142 21.98 18.84 1.65
N ILE A 143 21.22 19.02 2.74
CA ILE A 143 19.79 18.70 2.77
C ILE A 143 19.05 19.60 1.78
N ARG A 144 19.22 20.93 1.88
CA ARG A 144 18.52 21.93 1.05
C ARG A 144 18.69 21.71 -0.46
N THR A 145 19.85 21.19 -0.89
CA THR A 145 20.16 21.00 -2.30
C THR A 145 19.89 19.58 -2.81
N ALA A 146 19.58 18.62 -1.94
CA ALA A 146 19.45 17.19 -2.27
C ALA A 146 18.38 16.86 -3.32
N THR A 147 17.38 17.72 -3.50
CA THR A 147 16.29 17.52 -4.46
C THR A 147 16.44 18.29 -5.77
N ARG A 148 17.50 19.11 -5.92
CA ARG A 148 17.78 19.84 -7.16
C ARG A 148 18.35 18.88 -8.20
N ILE A 149 17.69 18.76 -9.35
CA ILE A 149 18.12 17.91 -10.46
C ILE A 149 18.71 18.81 -11.55
N GLY A 150 19.97 18.55 -11.94
CA GLY A 150 20.70 19.32 -12.97
C GLY A 150 21.33 20.59 -12.41
N GLY A 151 22.63 20.54 -12.13
CA GLY A 151 23.49 21.70 -11.89
C GLY A 151 24.06 22.25 -13.19
#